data_AF-A0A956FEJ7-F1
#
_entry.id   AF-A0A956FEJ7-F1
#
_cell.length_a   1.000
_cell.length_b   1.000
_cell.length_c   1.000
_cell.angle_alpha   90.00
_cell.angle_beta   90.00
_cell.angle_gamma   90.00
#
_symmetry.space_group_name_H-M   'P 1'
#
loop_
_entity.id
_entity.type
_entity.pdbx_description
1 polymer ?
#
loop_
_entity_poly.entity_id
_entity_poly.type
_entity_poly.pdbx_seq_one_letter_code
_entity_poly.pdbx_strand_id
1 'polypeptide(L)'
;MRFSEALREQRWDDHRFYHHSRINQSLHMLSACCFLASYVMIFVDPVVAVMLGWTLAMISRQIGHFFFEPKGYDEVNGATHEHKEAIKVGYNLRRKTMLLSVWGLSLIALVLDPTLLGLLPAPTSTYAFLTNLSILWAMVAAGAMVVRTVHLFFLQGVQAGLVWFVKILTDPFHDLKIYYKSPLHLLRGEKLDPMEPWPAA
;
A
#
# COMPACT_ATOMS: atom_id res chain seq x y z
N MET A 1 18.83 16.15 7.66
CA MET A 1 18.63 15.01 6.73
C MET A 1 18.06 15.53 5.42
N ARG A 2 18.69 15.19 4.28
CA ARG A 2 18.22 15.54 2.93
C ARG A 2 16.96 14.73 2.57
N PHE A 3 16.19 15.20 1.58
CA PHE A 3 14.96 14.52 1.13
C PHE A 3 15.22 13.06 0.71
N SER A 4 16.29 12.81 -0.05
CA SER A 4 16.67 11.47 -0.51
C SER A 4 17.08 10.54 0.63
N GLU A 5 17.78 11.07 1.64
CA GLU A 5 18.15 10.34 2.85
C GLU A 5 16.91 9.94 3.65
N ALA A 6 15.97 10.87 3.84
CA ALA A 6 14.71 10.61 4.53
C ALA A 6 13.85 9.59 3.78
N LEU A 7 13.81 9.66 2.43
CA LEU A 7 13.11 8.68 1.61
C LEU A 7 13.73 7.28 1.71
N ARG A 8 15.07 7.21 1.70
CA ARG A 8 15.80 5.96 1.89
C ARG A 8 15.54 5.37 3.27
N GLU A 9 15.60 6.19 4.32
CA GLU A 9 15.32 5.78 5.70
C GLU A 9 13.88 5.24 5.83
N GLN A 10 12.87 5.99 5.37
CA GLN A 10 11.48 5.50 5.45
C GLN A 10 11.24 4.20 4.69
N ARG A 11 11.93 3.97 3.57
CA ARG A 11 11.84 2.71 2.82
C ARG A 11 12.56 1.58 3.52
N TRP A 12 13.74 1.86 4.06
CA TRP A 12 14.49 0.91 4.85
C TRP A 12 13.71 0.49 6.09
N ASP A 13 13.11 1.43 6.82
CA ASP A 13 12.28 1.14 7.98
C ASP A 13 11.05 0.30 7.60
N ASP A 14 10.39 0.61 6.48
CA ASP A 14 9.22 -0.17 6.04
C ASP A 14 9.62 -1.62 5.71
N HIS A 15 10.75 -1.80 5.01
CA HIS A 15 11.31 -3.12 4.70
C HIS A 15 11.72 -3.87 5.97
N ARG A 16 12.59 -3.24 6.77
CA ARG A 16 13.21 -3.82 7.96
C ARG A 16 12.18 -4.22 9.00
N PHE A 17 11.13 -3.44 9.22
CA PHE A 17 10.18 -3.69 10.31
C PHE A 17 8.93 -4.47 9.89
N TYR A 18 8.62 -4.53 8.59
CA TYR A 18 7.33 -5.04 8.10
C TYR A 18 7.42 -5.96 6.88
N HIS A 19 8.62 -6.34 6.41
CA HIS A 19 8.80 -7.20 5.23
C HIS A 19 9.84 -8.32 5.45
N HIS A 20 9.80 -9.01 6.59
CA HIS A 20 10.73 -10.11 6.89
C HIS A 20 10.43 -11.39 6.11
N SER A 21 9.16 -11.67 5.90
CA SER A 21 8.77 -12.90 5.23
C SER A 21 9.00 -12.77 3.73
N ARG A 22 9.78 -13.68 3.15
CA ARG A 22 9.96 -13.76 1.69
C ARG A 22 8.63 -14.04 0.97
N ILE A 23 7.64 -14.62 1.65
CA ILE A 23 6.25 -14.77 1.15
C ILE A 23 5.61 -13.39 1.02
N ASN A 24 5.68 -12.58 2.09
CA ASN A 24 5.18 -11.21 2.07
C ASN A 24 5.88 -10.37 0.99
N GLN A 25 7.21 -10.47 0.88
CA GLN A 25 7.97 -9.79 -0.17
C GLN A 25 7.54 -10.22 -1.58
N SER A 26 7.28 -11.51 -1.81
CA SER A 26 6.79 -12.01 -3.11
C SER A 26 5.39 -11.49 -3.44
N LEU A 27 4.51 -11.39 -2.43
CA LEU A 27 3.20 -10.76 -2.59
C LEU A 27 3.32 -9.25 -2.85
N HIS A 28 4.27 -8.57 -2.21
CA HIS A 28 4.61 -7.18 -2.54
C HIS A 28 5.12 -7.02 -3.96
N MET A 29 5.93 -7.95 -4.46
CA MET A 29 6.39 -7.96 -5.85
C MET A 29 5.22 -8.12 -6.82
N LEU A 30 4.30 -9.06 -6.57
CA LEU A 30 3.09 -9.21 -7.39
C LEU A 30 2.23 -7.95 -7.35
N SER A 31 2.02 -7.40 -6.16
CA SER A 31 1.30 -6.14 -5.94
C SER A 31 1.94 -4.99 -6.71
N ALA A 32 3.27 -4.87 -6.68
CA ALA A 32 4.02 -3.86 -7.40
C ALA A 32 3.80 -3.95 -8.91
N CYS A 33 3.88 -5.14 -9.51
CA CYS A 33 3.57 -5.35 -10.92
C CYS A 33 2.14 -4.88 -11.26
N CYS A 34 1.17 -5.20 -10.40
CA CYS A 34 -0.23 -4.80 -10.60
C CYS A 34 -0.41 -3.27 -10.50
N PHE A 35 0.26 -2.61 -9.56
CA PHE A 35 0.23 -1.14 -9.46
C PHE A 35 0.88 -0.47 -10.67
N LEU A 36 2.01 -0.98 -11.15
CA LEU A 36 2.67 -0.45 -12.35
C LEU A 36 1.80 -0.64 -13.60
N ALA A 37 1.17 -1.80 -13.75
CA ALA A 37 0.16 -2.01 -14.79
C ALA A 37 -1.03 -1.05 -14.64
N SER A 38 -1.49 -0.79 -13.40
CA SER A 38 -2.55 0.19 -13.12
C SER A 38 -2.15 1.61 -13.53
N TYR A 39 -0.88 2.01 -13.33
CA TYR A 39 -0.37 3.32 -13.77
C TYR A 39 -0.41 3.50 -15.29
N VAL A 40 -0.25 2.42 -16.05
CA VAL A 40 -0.41 2.44 -17.51
C VAL A 40 -1.90 2.42 -17.87
N MET A 41 -2.67 1.54 -17.24
CA MET A 41 -4.08 1.33 -17.55
C MET A 41 -4.95 2.55 -17.29
N ILE A 42 -4.58 3.45 -16.38
CA ILE A 42 -5.37 4.67 -16.11
C ILE A 42 -5.55 5.53 -17.36
N PHE A 43 -4.64 5.43 -18.35
CA PHE A 43 -4.71 6.14 -19.63
C PHE A 43 -5.41 5.35 -20.74
N VAL A 44 -5.75 4.08 -20.50
CA VAL A 44 -6.35 3.16 -21.48
C VAL A 44 -7.79 2.81 -21.07
N ASP A 45 -7.94 2.28 -19.87
CA ASP A 45 -9.23 1.95 -19.24
C ASP A 45 -9.11 2.21 -17.72
N PRO A 46 -9.63 3.36 -17.23
CA PRO A 46 -9.60 3.70 -15.81
C PRO A 46 -10.33 2.70 -14.91
N VAL A 47 -11.36 2.00 -15.42
CA VAL A 47 -12.07 0.98 -14.64
C VAL A 47 -11.13 -0.19 -14.39
N VAL A 48 -10.48 -0.71 -15.43
CA VAL A 48 -9.50 -1.79 -15.27
C VAL A 48 -8.34 -1.36 -14.38
N ALA A 49 -7.85 -0.12 -14.52
CA ALA A 49 -6.78 0.42 -13.69
C ALA A 49 -7.12 0.39 -12.19
N VAL A 50 -8.30 0.90 -11.83
CA VAL A 50 -8.75 0.98 -10.44
C VAL A 50 -9.06 -0.42 -9.90
N MET A 51 -9.70 -1.28 -10.70
CA MET A 51 -9.99 -2.66 -10.30
C MET A 51 -8.70 -3.45 -10.06
N LEU A 52 -7.71 -3.35 -10.93
CA LEU A 52 -6.42 -4.02 -10.77
C LEU A 52 -5.68 -3.53 -9.52
N GLY A 53 -5.68 -2.23 -9.28
CA GLY A 53 -5.05 -1.62 -8.10
C GLY A 53 -5.71 -2.04 -6.78
N TRP A 54 -7.04 -2.01 -6.68
CA TRP A 54 -7.72 -2.33 -5.43
C TRP A 54 -7.93 -3.83 -5.19
N THR A 55 -8.22 -4.61 -6.22
CA THR A 55 -8.60 -6.02 -6.03
C THR A 55 -7.42 -6.96 -6.10
N LEU A 56 -6.45 -6.73 -6.99
CA LEU A 56 -5.28 -7.61 -7.09
C LEU A 56 -4.10 -7.05 -6.32
N ALA A 57 -3.73 -5.79 -6.56
CA ALA A 57 -2.55 -5.20 -5.95
C ALA A 57 -2.72 -5.03 -4.43
N MET A 58 -3.79 -4.34 -3.99
CA MET A 58 -4.00 -4.07 -2.57
C MET A 58 -4.28 -5.33 -1.76
N ILE A 59 -5.11 -6.26 -2.25
CA ILE A 59 -5.39 -7.52 -1.54
C ILE A 59 -4.11 -8.34 -1.38
N SER A 60 -3.31 -8.52 -2.43
CA SER A 60 -2.04 -9.25 -2.34
C SER A 60 -1.10 -8.65 -1.29
N ARG A 61 -0.93 -7.32 -1.32
CA ARG A 61 -0.14 -6.57 -0.33
C ARG A 61 -0.68 -6.73 1.10
N GLN A 62 -2.01 -6.70 1.27
CA GLN A 62 -2.59 -6.90 2.60
C GLN A 62 -2.43 -8.34 3.09
N ILE A 63 -2.59 -9.34 2.23
CA ILE A 63 -2.35 -10.74 2.61
C ILE A 63 -0.94 -10.88 3.19
N GLY A 64 0.05 -10.30 2.51
CA GLY A 64 1.43 -10.26 2.98
C GLY A 64 1.57 -9.67 4.39
N HIS A 65 1.11 -8.44 4.58
CA HIS A 65 1.20 -7.76 5.87
C HIS A 65 0.40 -8.39 7.01
N PHE A 66 -0.79 -8.93 6.75
CA PHE A 66 -1.70 -9.38 7.80
C PHE A 66 -1.43 -10.81 8.28
N PHE A 67 -0.95 -11.68 7.39
CA PHE A 67 -0.77 -13.11 7.67
C PHE A 67 0.68 -13.55 7.82
N PHE A 68 1.62 -12.84 7.18
CA PHE A 68 3.01 -13.30 7.10
C PHE A 68 4.02 -12.44 7.87
N GLU A 69 3.57 -11.37 8.55
CA GLU A 69 4.44 -10.55 9.38
C GLU A 69 4.09 -10.67 10.87
N PRO A 70 5.10 -10.67 11.76
CA PRO A 70 4.90 -10.85 13.18
C PRO A 70 4.16 -9.65 13.80
N LYS A 71 3.12 -9.97 14.58
CA LYS A 71 2.38 -9.01 15.43
C LYS A 71 2.78 -9.11 16.91
N GLY A 72 3.83 -9.89 17.20
CA GLY A 72 4.43 -10.02 18.53
C GLY A 72 5.76 -9.29 18.61
N TYR A 73 6.68 -9.82 19.42
CA TYR A 73 8.04 -9.29 19.49
C TYR A 73 8.83 -9.61 18.22
N ASP A 74 9.53 -8.60 17.71
CA ASP A 74 10.38 -8.69 16.54
C ASP A 74 11.82 -8.93 16.98
N GLU A 75 12.23 -10.20 17.00
CA GLU A 75 13.57 -10.63 17.43
C GLU A 75 14.67 -10.08 16.50
N VAL A 76 14.37 -9.86 15.22
CA VAL A 76 15.35 -9.35 14.25
C VAL A 76 15.71 -7.90 14.59
N ASN A 77 14.73 -7.13 15.05
CA ASN A 77 14.88 -5.71 15.31
C ASN A 77 14.95 -5.34 16.79
N GLY A 78 14.74 -6.31 17.69
CA GLY A 78 14.66 -6.07 19.13
C GLY A 78 13.53 -5.09 19.49
N ALA A 79 12.38 -5.19 18.83
CA ALA A 79 11.30 -4.20 18.95
C ALA A 79 9.94 -4.87 19.20
N THR A 80 9.13 -4.27 20.09
CA THR A 80 7.74 -4.69 20.29
C THR A 80 6.85 -4.22 19.13
N HIS A 81 5.74 -4.91 18.90
CA HIS A 81 4.77 -4.49 17.90
C HIS A 81 4.23 -3.08 18.19
N GLU A 82 3.96 -2.77 19.46
CA GLU A 82 3.48 -1.47 19.90
C GLU A 82 4.48 -0.35 19.58
N HIS A 83 5.79 -0.61 19.77
CA HIS A 83 6.83 0.35 19.42
C HIS A 83 6.84 0.61 17.91
N LYS A 84 6.85 -0.46 17.10
CA LYS A 84 6.81 -0.36 15.63
C LYS A 84 5.58 0.46 15.18
N GLU A 85 4.41 0.17 15.74
CA GLU A 85 3.16 0.87 15.42
C GLU A 85 3.14 2.35 15.83
N ALA A 86 3.85 2.70 16.91
CA ALA A 86 4.00 4.08 17.38
C ALA A 86 4.91 4.92 16.48
N ILE A 87 6.01 4.34 15.98
CA ILE A 87 6.97 5.04 15.13
C ILE A 87 6.59 5.05 13.64
N LYS A 88 5.62 4.21 13.22
CA LYS A 88 5.23 4.11 11.80
C LYS A 88 4.70 5.43 11.24
N VAL A 89 5.54 6.08 10.42
CA VAL A 89 5.22 7.34 9.73
C VAL A 89 4.01 7.21 8.82
N GLY A 90 3.89 6.11 8.08
CA GLY A 90 2.77 5.91 7.17
C GLY A 90 1.49 5.43 7.85
N TYR A 91 0.89 4.42 7.25
CA TYR A 91 -0.27 3.73 7.81
C TYR A 91 0.20 2.67 8.78
N ASN A 92 0.02 2.94 10.08
CA ASN A 92 0.02 1.88 11.09
C ASN A 92 -1.24 1.02 10.93
N LEU A 93 -1.30 -0.12 11.61
CA LEU A 93 -2.37 -1.10 11.51
C LEU A 93 -3.74 -0.48 11.71
N ARG A 94 -3.90 0.40 12.72
CA ARG A 94 -5.17 1.10 12.97
C ARG A 94 -5.60 1.96 11.78
N ARG A 95 -4.70 2.81 11.27
CA ARG A 95 -4.99 3.67 10.10
C ARG A 95 -5.27 2.82 8.86
N LYS A 96 -4.56 1.71 8.69
CA LYS A 96 -4.72 0.77 7.58
C LYS A 96 -6.10 0.12 7.63
N THR A 97 -6.51 -0.37 8.79
CA THR A 97 -7.87 -0.92 8.99
C THR A 97 -8.93 0.13 8.68
N MET A 98 -8.78 1.38 9.13
CA MET A 98 -9.71 2.45 8.79
C MET A 98 -9.84 2.66 7.27
N LEU A 99 -8.72 2.71 6.53
CA LEU A 99 -8.74 2.85 5.08
C LEU A 99 -9.45 1.67 4.39
N LEU A 100 -9.14 0.44 4.80
CA LEU A 100 -9.75 -0.76 4.22
C LEU A 100 -11.24 -0.86 4.58
N SER A 101 -11.64 -0.41 5.76
CA SER A 101 -13.06 -0.30 6.14
C SER A 101 -13.77 0.73 5.26
N VAL A 102 -13.20 1.91 5.02
CA VAL A 102 -13.80 2.91 4.13
C VAL A 102 -13.92 2.36 2.70
N TRP A 103 -12.88 1.71 2.19
CA TRP A 103 -12.90 1.05 0.89
C TRP A 103 -14.02 0.00 0.79
N GLY A 104 -14.12 -0.92 1.76
CA GLY A 104 -15.16 -1.97 1.76
C GLY A 104 -16.57 -1.41 1.95
N LEU A 105 -16.75 -0.48 2.88
CA LEU A 105 -18.05 0.16 3.13
C LEU A 105 -18.52 1.01 1.94
N SER A 106 -17.59 1.61 1.19
CA SER A 106 -17.95 2.38 -0.01
C SER A 106 -18.57 1.50 -1.10
N LEU A 107 -18.10 0.25 -1.26
CA LEU A 107 -18.75 -0.72 -2.14
C LEU A 107 -20.16 -1.05 -1.64
N ILE A 108 -20.32 -1.31 -0.34
CA ILE A 108 -21.63 -1.63 0.25
C ILE A 108 -22.61 -0.48 0.03
N ALA A 109 -22.17 0.76 0.27
CA ALA A 109 -22.99 1.95 0.05
C ALA A 109 -23.45 2.06 -1.42
N LEU A 110 -22.53 1.82 -2.37
CA LEU A 110 -22.87 1.87 -3.80
C LEU A 110 -23.74 0.69 -4.25
N VAL A 111 -23.65 -0.48 -3.62
CA VAL A 111 -24.58 -1.59 -3.89
C VAL A 111 -25.99 -1.27 -3.39
N LEU A 112 -26.12 -0.60 -2.23
CA LEU A 112 -27.42 -0.21 -1.67
C LEU A 112 -28.08 0.92 -2.46
N ASP A 113 -27.30 1.89 -2.92
CA ASP A 113 -27.74 2.95 -3.83
C ASP A 113 -26.70 3.17 -4.93
N PRO A 114 -26.89 2.59 -6.13
CA PRO A 114 -25.97 2.69 -7.25
C PRO A 114 -25.79 4.12 -7.81
N THR A 115 -26.65 5.05 -7.43
CA THR A 115 -26.54 6.48 -7.76
C THR A 115 -25.78 7.27 -6.71
N LEU A 116 -25.47 6.67 -5.56
CA LEU A 116 -24.85 7.32 -4.40
C LEU A 116 -25.55 8.64 -4.04
N LEU A 117 -26.83 8.55 -3.67
CA LEU A 117 -27.71 9.69 -3.34
C LEU A 117 -27.87 10.67 -4.52
N GLY A 118 -27.84 10.17 -5.76
CA GLY A 118 -27.93 10.98 -6.97
C GLY A 118 -26.64 11.68 -7.40
N LEU A 119 -25.50 11.42 -6.75
CA LEU A 119 -24.20 11.97 -7.14
C LEU A 119 -23.61 11.34 -8.42
N LEU A 120 -24.05 10.12 -8.74
CA LEU A 120 -23.58 9.32 -9.87
C LEU A 120 -24.77 8.93 -10.76
N PRO A 121 -24.54 8.75 -12.08
CA PRO A 121 -25.58 8.29 -12.98
C PRO A 121 -26.05 6.88 -12.62
N ALA A 122 -27.34 6.60 -12.76
CA ALA A 122 -27.89 5.27 -12.55
C ALA A 122 -27.26 4.28 -13.56
N PRO A 123 -26.56 3.23 -13.10
CA PRO A 123 -25.86 2.33 -13.99
C PRO A 123 -26.86 1.45 -14.76
N THR A 124 -26.66 1.35 -16.07
CA THR A 124 -27.51 0.54 -16.97
C THR A 124 -26.90 -0.82 -17.32
N SER A 125 -25.68 -1.09 -16.85
CA SER A 125 -24.95 -2.34 -17.06
C SER A 125 -23.97 -2.60 -15.92
N THR A 126 -23.43 -3.82 -15.85
CA THR A 126 -22.36 -4.17 -14.89
C THR A 126 -21.13 -3.28 -15.06
N TYR A 127 -20.74 -2.97 -16.29
CA TYR A 127 -19.60 -2.09 -16.53
C TYR A 127 -19.88 -0.64 -16.11
N ALA A 128 -21.11 -0.15 -16.32
CA ALA A 128 -21.53 1.16 -15.80
C ALA A 128 -21.48 1.20 -14.26
N PHE A 129 -21.89 0.12 -13.59
CA PHE A 129 -21.74 0.00 -12.14
C PHE A 129 -20.27 0.00 -11.71
N LEU A 130 -19.41 -0.77 -12.39
CA LEU A 130 -17.96 -0.79 -12.12
C LEU A 130 -17.31 0.56 -12.39
N THR A 131 -17.84 1.35 -13.32
CA THR A 131 -17.40 2.73 -13.57
C THR A 131 -17.69 3.61 -12.37
N ASN A 132 -18.91 3.60 -11.84
CA ASN A 132 -19.28 4.33 -10.62
C ASN A 132 -18.42 3.90 -9.42
N LEU A 133 -18.22 2.58 -9.26
CA LEU A 133 -17.38 2.03 -8.21
C LEU A 133 -15.93 2.48 -8.36
N SER A 134 -15.40 2.51 -9.58
CA SER A 134 -14.04 2.93 -9.87
C SER A 134 -13.81 4.40 -9.56
N ILE A 135 -14.79 5.26 -9.89
CA ILE A 135 -14.75 6.69 -9.51
C ILE A 135 -14.67 6.81 -7.99
N LEU A 136 -15.57 6.13 -7.26
CA LEU A 136 -15.61 6.18 -5.80
C LEU A 136 -14.31 5.68 -5.17
N TRP A 137 -13.79 4.53 -5.62
CA TRP A 137 -12.54 3.96 -5.13
C TRP A 137 -11.30 4.78 -5.51
N ALA A 138 -11.30 5.45 -6.67
CA ALA A 138 -10.26 6.40 -7.03
C ALA A 138 -10.27 7.61 -6.08
N MET A 139 -11.46 8.14 -5.76
CA MET A 139 -11.61 9.22 -4.78
C MET A 139 -11.17 8.80 -3.38
N VAL A 140 -11.46 7.57 -2.95
CA VAL A 140 -10.94 7.01 -1.69
C VAL A 140 -9.41 6.96 -1.69
N ALA A 141 -8.79 6.47 -2.77
CA ALA A 141 -7.33 6.40 -2.89
C ALA A 141 -6.68 7.79 -2.84
N ALA A 142 -7.19 8.73 -3.65
CA ALA A 142 -6.70 10.10 -3.72
C ALA A 142 -6.88 10.83 -2.38
N GLY A 143 -8.08 10.73 -1.80
CA GLY A 143 -8.40 11.33 -0.51
C GLY A 143 -7.53 10.80 0.62
N ALA A 144 -7.33 9.47 0.70
CA ALA A 144 -6.45 8.86 1.69
C ALA A 144 -5.02 9.38 1.60
N MET A 145 -4.48 9.48 0.37
CA MET A 145 -3.13 9.96 0.11
C MET A 145 -2.99 11.45 0.48
N VAL A 146 -3.92 12.31 0.05
CA VAL A 146 -3.88 13.75 0.34
C VAL A 146 -4.04 14.00 1.85
N VAL A 147 -5.07 13.42 2.47
CA VAL A 147 -5.36 13.58 3.90
C VAL A 147 -4.17 13.13 4.73
N ARG A 148 -3.57 11.96 4.41
CA ARG A 148 -2.41 11.49 5.18
C ARG A 148 -1.19 12.38 5.00
N THR A 149 -0.94 12.87 3.78
CA THR A 149 0.17 13.77 3.49
C THR A 149 0.06 15.08 4.28
N VAL A 150 -1.12 15.72 4.22
CA VAL A 150 -1.39 16.95 4.97
C VAL A 150 -1.34 16.72 6.48
N HIS A 151 -1.89 15.60 6.96
CA HIS A 151 -1.79 15.23 8.37
C HIS A 151 -0.33 15.10 8.83
N LEU A 152 0.55 14.53 8.01
CA LEU A 152 1.99 14.44 8.32
C LEU A 152 2.68 15.80 8.36
N PHE A 153 2.20 16.80 7.62
CA PHE A 153 2.74 18.16 7.71
C PHE A 153 2.63 18.71 9.13
N PHE A 154 1.52 18.45 9.81
CA PHE A 154 1.28 18.91 11.18
C PHE A 154 1.98 18.05 12.24
N LEU A 155 2.17 16.75 11.98
CA LEU A 155 2.79 15.85 12.96
C LEU A 155 4.32 15.82 12.90
N GLN A 156 4.91 15.87 11.70
CA GLN A 156 6.34 15.62 11.47
C GLN A 156 6.98 16.63 10.52
N GLY A 157 6.23 17.67 10.13
CA GLY A 157 6.68 18.72 9.22
C GLY A 157 6.45 18.40 7.74
N VAL A 158 6.54 19.45 6.91
CA VAL A 158 6.22 19.38 5.48
C VAL A 158 7.10 18.36 4.74
N GLN A 159 8.40 18.34 5.04
CA GLN A 159 9.33 17.40 4.42
C GLN A 159 8.91 15.94 4.66
N ALA A 160 8.55 15.56 5.88
CA ALA A 160 8.16 14.19 6.19
C ALA A 160 6.91 13.74 5.43
N GLY A 161 5.91 14.62 5.31
CA GLY A 161 4.71 14.36 4.52
C GLY A 161 5.00 14.20 3.03
N LEU A 162 5.83 15.07 2.45
CA LEU A 162 6.20 14.98 1.03
C LEU A 162 7.05 13.75 0.74
N VAL A 163 7.98 13.40 1.64
CA VAL A 163 8.76 12.16 1.55
C VAL A 163 7.84 10.94 1.56
N TRP A 164 6.86 10.90 2.46
CA TRP A 164 5.88 9.83 2.53
C TRP A 164 5.03 9.74 1.26
N PHE A 165 4.57 10.88 0.74
CA PHE A 165 3.81 10.93 -0.52
C PHE A 165 4.62 10.37 -1.71
N VAL A 166 5.86 10.83 -1.88
CA VAL A 166 6.76 10.35 -2.92
C VAL A 166 7.06 8.86 -2.73
N LYS A 167 7.29 8.40 -1.49
CA LYS A 167 7.45 6.98 -1.16
C LYS A 167 6.27 6.18 -1.73
N ILE A 168 5.03 6.51 -1.35
CA ILE A 168 3.85 5.75 -1.79
C ILE A 168 3.72 5.67 -3.32
N LEU A 169 3.94 6.77 -4.04
CA LEU A 169 3.86 6.78 -5.51
C LEU A 169 4.97 5.98 -6.20
N THR A 170 6.12 5.85 -5.55
CA THR A 170 7.30 5.19 -6.12
C THR A 170 7.58 3.82 -5.50
N ASP A 171 6.82 3.41 -4.49
CA ASP A 171 6.93 2.12 -3.82
C ASP A 171 6.77 0.95 -4.79
N PRO A 172 5.86 0.95 -5.80
CA PRO A 172 5.81 -0.16 -6.76
C PRO A 172 7.13 -0.39 -7.51
N PHE A 173 7.81 0.67 -7.93
CA PHE A 173 9.13 0.54 -8.57
C PHE A 173 10.18 0.03 -7.60
N HIS A 174 10.13 0.52 -6.35
CA HIS A 174 11.08 0.14 -5.32
C HIS A 174 10.90 -1.30 -4.87
N ASP A 175 9.67 -1.71 -4.56
CA ASP A 175 9.27 -3.07 -4.19
C ASP A 175 9.71 -4.07 -5.27
N LEU A 176 9.50 -3.75 -6.56
CA LEU A 176 9.98 -4.61 -7.64
C LEU A 176 11.51 -4.74 -7.62
N LYS A 177 12.24 -3.63 -7.44
CA LYS A 177 13.71 -3.62 -7.37
C LYS A 177 14.24 -4.48 -6.23
N ILE A 178 13.63 -4.44 -5.04
CA ILE A 178 14.16 -5.14 -3.86
C ILE A 178 13.61 -6.57 -3.70
N TYR A 179 12.43 -6.88 -4.26
CA TYR A 179 11.76 -8.17 -4.05
C TYR A 179 11.74 -9.11 -5.26
N TYR A 180 12.32 -8.73 -6.41
CA TYR A 180 12.33 -9.60 -7.59
C TYR A 180 12.96 -10.99 -7.39
N LYS A 181 13.86 -11.12 -6.39
CA LYS A 181 14.50 -12.40 -6.02
C LYS A 181 13.73 -13.18 -4.96
N SER A 182 12.78 -12.58 -4.25
CA SER A 182 12.10 -13.21 -3.12
C SER A 182 11.41 -14.54 -3.50
N PRO A 183 10.76 -14.67 -4.67
CA PRO A 183 10.21 -15.97 -5.10
C PRO A 183 11.28 -17.05 -5.27
N LEU A 184 12.46 -16.69 -5.78
CA LEU A 184 13.57 -17.63 -5.96
C LEU A 184 14.13 -18.08 -4.61
N HIS A 185 14.26 -17.18 -3.64
CA HIS A 185 14.65 -17.51 -2.27
C HIS A 185 13.65 -18.47 -1.61
N LEU A 186 12.34 -18.26 -1.81
CA LEU A 186 11.32 -19.20 -1.33
C LEU A 186 11.46 -20.60 -1.93
N LEU A 187 11.75 -20.71 -3.23
CA LEU A 187 11.99 -22.00 -3.87
C LEU A 187 13.21 -22.74 -3.32
N ARG A 188 14.17 -22.00 -2.72
CA ARG A 188 15.34 -22.55 -2.01
C ARG A 188 15.06 -22.90 -0.55
N GLY A 189 13.86 -22.62 -0.05
CA GLY A 189 13.49 -22.83 1.35
C GLY A 189 13.83 -21.66 2.28
N GLU A 190 14.34 -20.55 1.76
CA GLU A 190 14.69 -19.35 2.54
C GLU A 190 13.41 -18.53 2.81
N LYS A 191 12.75 -18.79 3.94
CA LYS A 191 11.46 -18.15 4.27
C LYS A 191 11.59 -16.72 4.81
N LEU A 192 12.72 -16.39 5.42
CA LEU A 192 12.97 -15.10 6.06
C LEU A 192 14.12 -14.37 5.37
N ASP A 193 14.00 -13.05 5.30
CA ASP A 193 15.09 -12.15 4.94
C ASP A 193 16.03 -11.95 6.15
N PRO A 194 17.36 -12.11 6.00
CA PRO A 194 18.30 -11.80 7.08
C PRO A 194 18.34 -10.31 7.49
N MET A 195 17.64 -9.41 6.77
CA MET A 195 17.60 -7.97 7.05
C MET A 195 18.97 -7.30 7.05
N GLU A 196 19.81 -7.69 6.10
CA GLU A 196 21.10 -7.04 5.90
C GLU A 196 20.92 -5.56 5.51
N PRO A 197 21.64 -4.63 6.17
CA PRO A 197 21.56 -3.21 5.84
C PRO A 197 21.81 -2.95 4.36
N TRP A 198 20.99 -2.10 3.75
CA TRP A 198 21.24 -1.68 2.38
C TRP A 198 22.58 -0.94 2.27
N PRO A 199 23.37 -1.19 1.19
CA PRO A 199 24.62 -0.49 0.93
C PRO A 199 24.45 1.02 1.08
N ALA A 200 25.48 1.71 1.60
CA ALA A 200 25.49 3.16 1.62
C ALA A 200 25.31 3.70 0.18
N ALA A 201 24.52 4.76 0.05
CA ALA A 201 24.20 5.39 -1.23
C ALA A 201 25.38 6.17 -1.79
#